data_AF-A0A0M2XR97-F1
#
_entry.id   AF-A0A0M2XR97-F1
#
_cell.length_a   1.000
_cell.length_b   1.000
_cell.length_c   1.000
_cell.angle_alpha   90.00
_cell.angle_beta   90.00
_cell.angle_gamma   90.00
#
_symmetry.space_group_name_H-M   'P 1'
#
loop_
_entity.id
_entity.type
_entity.pdbx_description
1 polymer ?
#
loop_
_entity_poly.entity_id
_entity_poly.type
_entity_poly.pdbx_seq_one_letter_code
_entity_poly.pdbx_strand_id
1 'polypeptide(L)'
;MELDLSCLNNYLDTMQVLLDTAKIGEVDGTYPKANAIELEQALGHLKEGISKAKAGYFVLPFEVNSFCIDASKAIQTFRNSYQETLSSGTVGELQVFGIDKKGYIDFGESNLFSSSRQFTVESWIKYDPGFFEFAIGDFVATFSHDGKGVKQGWMVNFMGSNLRTTLGMGPQQDRVLEWGAAYPTNYGQWNHLVAVYDESLASDQLKMYINGKLLFSKSNDIKDPAGVLQKYQPNSRNLKMWAFVEPEDNNRGMTGYIKKFRLWSSAKSAVEIDQLMTAEVSGTESDLICAWDFVKVPENSQSIPDKTNKFHAKIVGQHKWHKIK
;
A
#
# COMPACT_ATOMS: atom_id res chain seq x y z
N MET A 1 34.95 4.16 -16.43
CA MET A 1 33.55 4.61 -16.42
C MET A 1 33.43 5.54 -15.23
N GLU A 2 33.18 6.82 -15.47
CA GLU A 2 33.05 7.81 -14.40
C GLU A 2 31.72 7.59 -13.67
N LEU A 3 31.74 7.59 -12.34
CA LEU A 3 30.53 7.43 -11.54
C LEU A 3 29.71 8.72 -11.59
N ASP A 4 28.41 8.63 -11.84
CA ASP A 4 27.51 9.78 -11.76
C ASP A 4 27.24 10.13 -10.30
N LEU A 5 27.71 11.31 -9.86
CA LEU A 5 27.53 11.83 -8.50
C LEU A 5 26.44 12.90 -8.41
N SER A 6 25.73 13.19 -9.49
CA SER A 6 24.73 14.27 -9.57
C SER A 6 23.66 14.15 -8.48
N CYS A 7 23.21 12.94 -8.22
CA CYS A 7 22.22 12.62 -7.20
C CYS A 7 22.68 13.00 -5.78
N LEU A 8 23.94 12.74 -5.42
CA LEU A 8 24.47 13.09 -4.10
C LEU A 8 24.48 14.60 -3.88
N ASN A 9 24.91 15.36 -4.89
CA ASN A 9 24.96 16.83 -4.80
C ASN A 9 23.55 17.43 -4.76
N ASN A 10 22.60 16.90 -5.53
CA ASN A 10 21.20 17.34 -5.49
C ASN A 10 20.59 17.15 -4.08
N TYR A 11 20.79 15.98 -3.47
CA TYR A 11 20.29 15.73 -2.13
C TYR A 11 21.03 16.53 -1.06
N LEU A 12 22.33 16.79 -1.23
CA LEU A 12 23.09 17.68 -0.35
C LEU A 12 22.43 19.07 -0.29
N ASP A 13 22.18 19.66 -1.46
CA ASP A 13 21.55 20.97 -1.58
C ASP A 13 20.13 20.95 -1.00
N THR A 14 19.35 19.92 -1.32
CA THR A 14 17.97 19.77 -0.84
C THR A 14 17.91 19.69 0.69
N MET A 15 18.75 18.86 1.31
CA MET A 15 18.79 18.70 2.76
C MET A 15 19.25 19.97 3.47
N GLN A 16 20.25 20.66 2.91
CA GLN A 16 20.73 21.93 3.46
C GLN A 16 19.63 23.00 3.42
N VAL A 17 18.95 23.15 2.28
CA VAL A 17 17.81 24.09 2.15
C VAL A 17 16.69 23.75 3.14
N LEU A 18 16.36 22.46 3.30
CA LEU A 18 15.34 22.05 4.26
C LEU A 18 15.72 22.44 5.70
N LEU A 19 16.95 22.18 6.12
CA LEU A 19 17.42 22.54 7.46
C LEU A 19 17.49 24.06 7.66
N ASP A 20 17.93 24.82 6.66
CA ASP A 20 18.09 26.28 6.75
C ASP A 20 16.73 27.01 6.78
N THR A 21 15.71 26.45 6.15
CA THR A 21 14.40 27.10 5.98
C THR A 21 13.30 26.55 6.90
N ALA A 22 13.49 25.36 7.48
CA ALA A 22 12.51 24.75 8.34
C ALA A 22 12.32 25.54 9.64
N LYS A 23 11.05 25.80 9.97
CA LYS A 23 10.68 26.26 11.31
C LYS A 23 10.65 25.06 12.23
N ILE A 24 11.52 25.03 13.23
CA ILE A 24 11.58 23.92 14.20
C ILE A 24 10.76 24.27 15.44
N GLY A 25 9.93 23.34 15.91
CA GLY A 25 9.07 23.54 17.06
C GLY A 25 8.09 22.38 17.29
N GLU A 26 7.25 22.54 18.31
CA GLU A 26 6.29 21.52 18.79
C GLU A 26 4.83 21.91 18.48
N VAL A 27 4.61 22.77 17.48
CA VAL A 27 3.27 23.29 17.14
C VAL A 27 2.98 23.10 15.65
N ASP A 28 1.71 23.18 15.28
CA ASP A 28 1.32 23.21 13.86
C ASP A 28 2.06 24.33 13.12
N GLY A 29 2.52 24.04 11.90
CA GLY A 29 3.36 24.94 11.12
C GLY A 29 4.86 24.75 11.31
N THR A 30 5.30 23.80 12.14
CA THR A 30 6.71 23.51 12.40
C THR A 30 7.08 22.03 12.20
N TYR A 31 8.37 21.76 12.06
CA TYR A 31 8.96 20.42 12.10
C TYR A 31 9.46 20.09 13.52
N PRO A 32 9.24 18.87 14.04
CA PRO A 32 9.77 18.48 15.35
C PRO A 32 11.30 18.53 15.39
N LYS A 33 11.85 18.91 16.54
CA LYS A 33 13.32 19.01 16.73
C LYS A 33 14.03 17.66 16.50
N ALA A 34 13.41 16.55 16.92
CA ALA A 34 13.97 15.22 16.73
C ALA A 34 14.19 14.91 15.24
N ASN A 35 13.24 15.23 14.37
CA ASN A 35 13.36 14.98 12.94
C ASN A 35 14.38 15.90 12.25
N ALA A 36 14.57 17.13 12.74
CA ALA A 36 15.64 17.99 12.26
C ALA A 36 17.02 17.40 12.58
N ILE A 37 17.21 16.88 13.80
CA ILE A 37 18.45 16.19 14.21
C ILE A 37 18.70 14.94 13.35
N GLU A 38 17.66 14.13 13.09
CA GLU A 38 17.77 12.97 12.19
C GLU A 38 18.19 13.39 10.77
N LEU A 39 17.63 14.49 10.26
CA LEU A 39 18.00 15.01 8.94
C LEU A 39 19.44 15.56 8.91
N GLU A 40 19.89 16.23 9.97
CA GLU A 40 21.28 16.68 10.13
C GLU A 40 22.27 15.51 10.16
N GLN A 41 21.93 14.42 10.86
CA GLN A 41 22.75 13.21 10.90
C GLN A 41 22.82 12.55 9.52
N ALA A 42 21.69 12.42 8.83
CA ALA A 42 21.66 11.89 7.46
C ALA A 42 22.45 12.78 6.49
N LEU A 43 22.43 14.11 6.66
CA LEU A 43 23.24 15.05 5.88
C LEU A 43 24.73 14.83 6.13
N GLY A 44 25.13 14.59 7.38
CA GLY A 44 26.50 14.20 7.73
C GLY A 44 26.93 12.92 7.01
N HIS A 45 26.08 11.90 7.02
CA HIS A 45 26.33 10.64 6.31
C HIS A 45 26.45 10.82 4.79
N LEU A 46 25.58 11.64 4.19
CA LEU A 46 25.67 11.97 2.76
C LEU A 46 26.98 12.70 2.41
N LYS A 47 27.42 13.65 3.26
CA LYS A 47 28.70 14.36 3.10
C LYS A 47 29.89 13.38 3.17
N GLU A 48 29.84 12.38 4.04
CA GLU A 48 30.82 11.30 4.09
C GLU A 48 30.86 10.50 2.77
N GLY A 49 29.69 10.12 2.24
CA GLY A 49 29.57 9.44 0.95
C GLY A 49 30.16 10.24 -0.21
N ILE A 50 29.89 11.56 -0.27
CA ILE A 50 30.48 12.47 -1.26
C ILE A 50 32.02 12.51 -1.13
N SER A 51 32.54 12.57 0.10
CA SER A 51 33.98 12.56 0.35
C SER A 51 34.63 11.26 -0.15
N LYS A 52 34.03 10.10 0.16
CA LYS A 52 34.47 8.79 -0.32
C LYS A 52 34.46 8.69 -1.85
N ALA A 53 33.40 9.18 -2.49
CA ALA A 53 33.30 9.20 -3.94
C ALA A 53 34.42 10.05 -4.58
N LYS A 54 34.66 11.26 -4.05
CA LYS A 54 35.73 12.15 -4.54
C LYS A 54 37.13 11.58 -4.32
N ALA A 55 37.33 10.82 -3.25
CA ALA A 55 38.58 10.14 -2.97
C ALA A 55 38.76 8.81 -3.75
N GLY A 56 37.81 8.45 -4.62
CA GLY A 56 37.91 7.26 -5.48
C GLY A 56 37.66 5.93 -4.78
N TYR A 57 36.99 5.94 -3.61
CA TYR A 57 36.65 4.70 -2.89
C TYR A 57 35.52 3.91 -3.53
N PHE A 58 34.66 4.56 -4.32
CA PHE A 58 33.57 3.88 -5.02
C PHE A 58 34.03 3.41 -6.39
N VAL A 59 33.69 2.16 -6.70
CA VAL A 59 34.00 1.48 -7.95
C VAL A 59 32.71 1.16 -8.72
N LEU A 60 31.60 0.94 -8.00
CA LEU A 60 30.35 0.44 -8.55
C LEU A 60 29.20 1.44 -8.35
N PRO A 61 28.31 1.61 -9.33
CA PRO A 61 27.19 2.56 -9.23
C PRO A 61 26.27 2.35 -8.02
N PHE A 62 26.13 1.10 -7.54
CA PHE A 62 25.26 0.81 -6.39
C PHE A 62 25.77 1.48 -5.10
N GLU A 63 27.08 1.72 -4.98
CA GLU A 63 27.66 2.35 -3.79
C GLU A 63 27.20 3.79 -3.68
N VAL A 64 27.14 4.51 -4.81
CA VAL A 64 26.53 5.86 -4.88
C VAL A 64 25.03 5.79 -4.64
N ASN A 65 24.34 4.83 -5.26
CA ASN A 65 22.89 4.70 -5.15
C ASN A 65 22.43 4.45 -3.72
N SER A 66 23.21 3.73 -2.90
CA SER A 66 22.87 3.51 -1.48
C SER A 66 22.71 4.84 -0.73
N PHE A 67 23.70 5.74 -0.83
CA PHE A 67 23.62 7.05 -0.19
C PHE A 67 22.47 7.91 -0.72
N CYS A 68 22.19 7.82 -2.03
CA CYS A 68 21.05 8.49 -2.63
C CYS A 68 19.71 8.01 -2.08
N ILE A 69 19.55 6.70 -1.89
CA ILE A 69 18.34 6.10 -1.32
C ILE A 69 18.18 6.56 0.14
N ASP A 70 19.25 6.51 0.93
CA ASP A 70 19.24 6.92 2.33
C ASP A 70 18.91 8.41 2.48
N ALA A 71 19.50 9.27 1.66
CA ALA A 71 19.21 10.70 1.65
C ALA A 71 17.76 11.00 1.24
N SER A 72 17.26 10.35 0.19
CA SER A 72 15.87 10.46 -0.23
C SER A 72 14.91 10.05 0.88
N LYS A 73 15.19 8.95 1.60
CA LYS A 73 14.38 8.47 2.73
C LYS A 73 14.39 9.45 3.89
N ALA A 74 15.54 10.03 4.23
CA ALA A 74 15.68 11.04 5.27
C ALA A 74 14.90 12.32 4.93
N ILE A 75 15.02 12.81 3.70
CA ILE A 75 14.24 13.96 3.20
C ILE A 75 12.74 13.70 3.32
N GLN A 76 12.27 12.52 2.89
CA GLN A 76 10.84 12.19 2.93
C GLN A 76 10.34 12.07 4.36
N THR A 77 11.10 11.43 5.24
CA THR A 77 10.80 11.34 6.69
C THR A 77 10.66 12.73 7.30
N PHE A 78 11.62 13.62 7.02
CA PHE A 78 11.57 15.00 7.51
C PHE A 78 10.36 15.75 6.97
N ARG A 79 10.13 15.73 5.65
CA ARG A 79 8.95 16.39 5.03
C ARG A 79 7.64 15.90 5.63
N ASN A 80 7.51 14.60 5.87
CA ASN A 80 6.32 14.00 6.45
C ASN A 80 6.11 14.42 7.91
N SER A 81 7.18 14.71 8.66
CA SER A 81 7.11 15.16 10.06
C SER A 81 6.54 16.58 10.24
N TYR A 82 6.30 17.34 9.18
CA TYR A 82 5.66 18.66 9.28
C TYR A 82 4.33 18.56 10.05
N GLN A 83 4.19 19.33 11.11
CA GLN A 83 2.99 19.28 11.96
C GLN A 83 1.90 20.14 11.34
N GLU A 84 0.79 19.49 10.99
CA GLU A 84 -0.43 20.15 10.53
C GLU A 84 -1.62 19.32 10.98
N THR A 85 -2.44 19.90 11.87
CA THR A 85 -3.69 19.30 12.29
C THR A 85 -4.83 19.83 11.42
N LEU A 86 -5.49 18.93 10.71
CA LEU A 86 -6.69 19.26 9.94
C LEU A 86 -7.94 18.99 10.77
N SER A 87 -8.87 19.95 10.80
CA SER A 87 -10.14 19.77 11.50
C SER A 87 -10.99 18.71 10.81
N SER A 88 -11.86 18.05 11.59
CA SER A 88 -12.83 17.11 11.05
C SER A 88 -13.67 17.72 9.92
N GLY A 89 -13.96 16.93 8.90
CA GLY A 89 -14.67 17.37 7.70
C GLY A 89 -13.80 18.08 6.67
N THR A 90 -12.55 18.45 6.99
CA THR A 90 -11.61 19.01 6.02
C THR A 90 -11.29 17.97 4.95
N VAL A 91 -11.43 18.37 3.68
CA VAL A 91 -11.04 17.54 2.53
C VAL A 91 -9.53 17.36 2.54
N GLY A 92 -9.08 16.12 2.39
CA GLY A 92 -7.66 15.79 2.46
C GLY A 92 -7.37 14.40 1.92
N GLU A 93 -6.08 14.13 1.75
CA GLU A 93 -5.55 12.82 1.35
C GLU A 93 -4.97 12.12 2.58
N LEU A 94 -5.48 10.94 2.90
CA LEU A 94 -4.95 10.12 3.98
C LEU A 94 -3.69 9.39 3.50
N GLN A 95 -2.57 9.64 4.17
CA GLN A 95 -1.36 8.83 4.12
C GLN A 95 -1.23 7.98 5.38
N VAL A 96 -0.86 6.71 5.23
CA VAL A 96 -0.63 5.77 6.33
C VAL A 96 0.80 5.25 6.26
N PHE A 97 1.50 5.22 7.39
CA PHE A 97 2.91 4.84 7.47
C PHE A 97 3.05 3.42 8.02
N GLY A 98 2.88 2.39 7.18
CA GLY A 98 2.86 0.98 7.61
C GLY A 98 4.21 0.30 7.81
N ILE A 99 5.29 0.90 7.30
CA ILE A 99 6.65 0.39 7.54
C ILE A 99 6.95 0.37 9.05
N ASP A 100 7.68 -0.65 9.50
CA ASP A 100 8.02 -0.87 10.92
C ASP A 100 6.81 -0.98 11.87
N LYS A 101 5.65 -1.40 11.36
CA LYS A 101 4.41 -1.58 12.17
C LYS A 101 3.88 -0.26 12.73
N LYS A 102 4.24 0.86 12.11
CA LYS A 102 3.96 2.19 12.65
C LYS A 102 2.50 2.61 12.48
N GLY A 103 1.81 2.18 11.42
CA GLY A 103 0.40 2.51 11.18
C GLY A 103 -0.30 1.60 10.19
N TYR A 104 -1.63 1.50 10.29
CA TYR A 104 -2.45 0.69 9.40
C TYR A 104 -3.92 1.14 9.50
N ILE A 105 -4.77 0.63 8.61
CA ILE A 105 -6.22 0.76 8.76
C ILE A 105 -6.78 -0.62 9.09
N ASP A 106 -7.48 -0.71 10.21
CA ASP A 106 -8.23 -1.90 10.60
C ASP A 106 -9.68 -1.77 10.14
N PHE A 107 -10.12 -2.60 9.19
CA PHE A 107 -11.51 -2.64 8.73
C PHE A 107 -12.39 -3.60 9.55
N GLY A 108 -11.82 -4.20 10.61
CA GLY A 108 -12.47 -5.22 11.43
C GLY A 108 -12.32 -6.62 10.86
N GLU A 109 -13.15 -7.54 11.37
CA GLU A 109 -13.21 -8.94 10.95
C GLU A 109 -14.60 -9.30 10.46
N SER A 110 -14.67 -9.99 9.32
CA SER A 110 -15.92 -10.52 8.79
C SER A 110 -15.66 -11.69 7.86
N ASN A 111 -16.49 -12.74 7.94
CA ASN A 111 -16.50 -13.79 6.92
C ASN A 111 -16.88 -13.22 5.54
N LEU A 112 -17.65 -12.12 5.47
CA LEU A 112 -18.05 -11.49 4.22
C LEU A 112 -16.86 -10.93 3.43
N PHE A 113 -15.73 -10.64 4.09
CA PHE A 113 -14.55 -10.11 3.39
C PHE A 113 -13.84 -11.12 2.48
N SER A 114 -14.09 -12.42 2.63
CA SER A 114 -13.35 -13.46 1.88
C SER A 114 -14.11 -14.77 1.64
N SER A 115 -15.42 -14.80 1.87
CA SER A 115 -16.27 -16.01 1.69
C SER A 115 -16.90 -16.15 0.30
N SER A 116 -16.81 -15.12 -0.55
CA SER A 116 -17.37 -15.19 -1.90
C SER A 116 -16.45 -15.97 -2.85
N ARG A 117 -17.05 -16.69 -3.81
CA ARG A 117 -16.34 -17.39 -4.91
C ARG A 117 -15.97 -16.47 -6.07
N GLN A 118 -16.44 -15.22 -6.00
CA GLN A 118 -16.12 -14.16 -6.93
C GLN A 118 -16.10 -12.84 -6.15
N PHE A 119 -15.20 -11.93 -6.48
CA PHE A 119 -15.14 -10.65 -5.78
C PHE A 119 -14.35 -9.62 -6.57
N THR A 120 -14.52 -8.37 -6.18
CA THR A 120 -13.72 -7.25 -6.67
C THR A 120 -13.24 -6.41 -5.49
N VAL A 121 -11.94 -6.16 -5.41
CA VAL A 121 -11.33 -5.22 -4.46
C VAL A 121 -10.89 -3.99 -5.26
N GLU A 122 -11.36 -2.82 -4.86
CA GLU A 122 -11.10 -1.57 -5.55
C GLU A 122 -10.60 -0.50 -4.57
N SER A 123 -9.59 0.26 -4.98
CA SER A 123 -9.22 1.50 -4.30
C SER A 123 -8.44 2.40 -5.23
N TRP A 124 -8.50 3.71 -4.98
CA TRP A 124 -7.42 4.58 -5.41
C TRP A 124 -6.25 4.45 -4.44
N ILE A 125 -5.05 4.29 -4.98
CA ILE A 125 -3.79 4.21 -4.23
C ILE A 125 -2.79 5.23 -4.79
N LYS A 126 -2.01 5.85 -3.90
CA LYS A 126 -0.81 6.62 -4.27
C LYS A 126 0.34 6.19 -3.36
N TYR A 127 1.55 6.20 -3.87
CA TYR A 127 2.76 5.80 -3.14
C TYR A 127 3.95 6.61 -3.65
N ASP A 128 4.96 6.78 -2.81
CA ASP A 128 6.19 7.51 -3.09
C ASP A 128 7.37 6.54 -3.23
N PRO A 129 8.55 6.94 -3.71
CA PRO A 129 9.71 6.05 -3.71
C PRO A 129 10.03 5.53 -2.30
N GLY A 130 10.46 4.26 -2.20
CA GLY A 130 10.78 3.65 -0.89
C GLY A 130 9.57 3.28 -0.04
N PHE A 131 8.40 3.14 -0.66
CA PHE A 131 7.13 2.90 0.04
C PHE A 131 7.01 1.52 0.73
N PHE A 132 7.94 0.59 0.55
CA PHE A 132 8.04 -0.65 1.33
C PHE A 132 9.48 -1.14 1.36
N GLU A 133 9.86 -1.90 2.40
CA GLU A 133 11.27 -2.26 2.67
C GLU A 133 11.49 -3.76 2.86
N PHE A 134 10.43 -4.52 3.13
CA PHE A 134 10.49 -5.97 3.26
C PHE A 134 10.30 -6.66 1.91
N ALA A 135 10.44 -7.99 1.86
CA ALA A 135 10.21 -8.76 0.63
C ALA A 135 8.82 -8.51 0.03
N ILE A 136 7.84 -8.21 0.89
CA ILE A 136 6.46 -7.88 0.53
C ILE A 136 6.03 -6.61 1.26
N GLY A 137 5.33 -5.71 0.56
CA GLY A 137 4.56 -4.61 1.15
C GLY A 137 3.08 -4.79 0.86
N ASP A 138 2.26 -5.03 1.89
CA ASP A 138 0.83 -5.30 1.73
C ASP A 138 0.01 -4.01 1.71
N PHE A 139 -0.75 -3.80 0.63
CA PHE A 139 -1.66 -2.66 0.52
C PHE A 139 -2.96 -2.94 1.26
N VAL A 140 -3.59 -4.09 0.99
CA VAL A 140 -4.79 -4.52 1.70
C VAL A 140 -4.88 -6.04 1.69
N ALA A 141 -5.16 -6.62 2.85
CA ALA A 141 -5.13 -8.06 3.04
C ALA A 141 -6.19 -8.54 4.03
N THR A 142 -6.82 -9.67 3.69
CA THR A 142 -7.49 -10.59 4.62
C THR A 142 -6.66 -11.86 4.87
N PHE A 143 -5.45 -11.92 4.32
CA PHE A 143 -4.68 -13.14 4.17
C PHE A 143 -4.31 -13.75 5.53
N SER A 144 -4.41 -15.08 5.60
CA SER A 144 -4.02 -15.86 6.76
C SER A 144 -3.23 -17.09 6.36
N HIS A 145 -2.18 -17.38 7.13
CA HIS A 145 -1.40 -18.60 7.06
C HIS A 145 -1.36 -19.26 8.44
N ASP A 146 -1.98 -20.44 8.56
CA ASP A 146 -2.13 -21.11 9.85
C ASP A 146 -0.85 -21.79 10.40
N GLY A 147 0.28 -21.65 9.69
CA GLY A 147 1.54 -22.31 10.01
C GLY A 147 1.53 -23.83 9.79
N LYS A 148 0.43 -24.40 9.29
CA LYS A 148 0.21 -25.84 9.05
C LYS A 148 -0.14 -26.13 7.59
N GLY A 149 0.24 -25.22 6.70
CA GLY A 149 0.07 -25.34 5.25
C GLY A 149 -1.19 -24.69 4.69
N VAL A 150 -2.21 -24.40 5.52
CA VAL A 150 -3.46 -23.78 5.05
C VAL A 150 -3.26 -22.28 4.89
N LYS A 151 -3.66 -21.78 3.72
CA LYS A 151 -3.61 -20.35 3.36
C LYS A 151 -5.00 -19.92 2.90
N GLN A 152 -5.59 -18.92 3.54
CA GLN A 152 -6.96 -18.45 3.28
C GLN A 152 -6.98 -16.93 3.12
N GLY A 153 -8.07 -16.41 2.55
CA GLY A 153 -8.22 -14.97 2.28
C GLY A 153 -7.43 -14.54 1.04
N TRP A 154 -7.24 -13.24 0.91
CA TRP A 154 -6.58 -12.63 -0.24
C TRP A 154 -5.74 -11.42 0.20
N MET A 155 -4.79 -11.03 -0.64
CA MET A 155 -4.03 -9.79 -0.48
C MET A 155 -3.74 -9.14 -1.83
N VAL A 156 -3.75 -7.81 -1.83
CA VAL A 156 -3.15 -6.97 -2.89
C VAL A 156 -1.86 -6.42 -2.33
N ASN A 157 -0.74 -6.76 -2.96
CA ASN A 157 0.57 -6.55 -2.37
C ASN A 157 1.64 -6.25 -3.43
N PHE A 158 2.73 -5.64 -3.00
CA PHE A 158 3.91 -5.43 -3.81
C PHE A 158 4.98 -6.46 -3.43
N MET A 159 5.73 -6.96 -4.41
CA MET A 159 6.91 -7.82 -4.20
C MET A 159 7.93 -7.54 -5.29
N GLY A 160 9.13 -7.12 -4.89
CA GLY A 160 10.16 -6.67 -5.84
C GLY A 160 9.62 -5.53 -6.71
N SER A 161 9.69 -5.69 -8.04
CA SER A 161 9.17 -4.70 -8.98
C SER A 161 7.71 -4.94 -9.41
N ASN A 162 6.98 -5.84 -8.75
CA ASN A 162 5.66 -6.27 -9.18
C ASN A 162 4.56 -5.88 -8.20
N LEU A 163 3.42 -5.46 -8.75
CA LEU A 163 2.14 -5.44 -8.05
C LEU A 163 1.42 -6.77 -8.29
N ARG A 164 0.84 -7.33 -7.22
CA ARG A 164 0.34 -8.69 -7.17
C ARG A 164 -1.05 -8.78 -6.56
N THR A 165 -1.73 -9.86 -6.92
CA THR A 165 -2.81 -10.42 -6.08
C THR A 165 -2.43 -11.83 -5.70
N THR A 166 -2.55 -12.14 -4.40
CA THR A 166 -2.37 -13.48 -3.86
C THR A 166 -3.67 -13.93 -3.20
N LEU A 167 -4.15 -15.12 -3.58
CA LEU A 167 -5.37 -15.75 -3.10
C LEU A 167 -5.02 -17.07 -2.41
N GLY A 168 -5.19 -17.12 -1.09
CA GLY A 168 -5.10 -18.37 -0.34
C GLY A 168 -6.29 -19.25 -0.70
N MET A 169 -6.06 -20.41 -1.30
CA MET A 169 -7.15 -21.23 -1.82
C MET A 169 -7.77 -22.15 -0.77
N GLY A 170 -7.45 -21.98 0.51
CA GLY A 170 -7.81 -22.85 1.62
C GLY A 170 -9.31 -22.93 1.94
N PRO A 171 -9.80 -23.88 2.75
CA PRO A 171 -9.04 -24.64 3.74
C PRO A 171 -8.32 -25.90 3.21
N GLN A 172 -8.13 -26.02 1.90
CA GLN A 172 -7.18 -26.96 1.31
C GLN A 172 -5.71 -26.63 1.64
N GLN A 173 -4.92 -27.71 1.72
CA GLN A 173 -3.50 -27.69 2.09
C GLN A 173 -2.62 -27.14 0.97
N ASP A 174 -1.67 -26.27 1.35
CA ASP A 174 -0.54 -25.78 0.55
C ASP A 174 -0.88 -25.20 -0.82
N ARG A 175 -2.01 -24.51 -0.94
CA ARG A 175 -2.49 -23.95 -2.21
C ARG A 175 -2.69 -22.44 -2.16
N VAL A 176 -2.08 -21.78 -3.14
CA VAL A 176 -2.16 -20.34 -3.36
C VAL A 176 -2.28 -20.12 -4.87
N LEU A 177 -3.26 -19.31 -5.28
CA LEU A 177 -3.31 -18.77 -6.63
C LEU A 177 -2.79 -17.34 -6.58
N GLU A 178 -1.71 -17.05 -7.30
CA GLU A 178 -1.10 -15.74 -7.28
C GLU A 178 -0.50 -15.37 -8.62
N TRP A 179 -0.47 -14.06 -8.88
CA TRP A 179 0.22 -13.50 -10.03
C TRP A 179 0.56 -12.04 -9.78
N GLY A 180 1.47 -11.51 -10.58
CA GLY A 180 1.78 -10.09 -10.61
C GLY A 180 2.46 -9.67 -11.89
N ALA A 181 2.54 -8.36 -12.09
CA ALA A 181 3.23 -7.75 -13.21
C ALA A 181 3.96 -6.49 -12.77
N ALA A 182 4.90 -6.04 -13.59
CA ALA A 182 5.79 -4.92 -13.29
C ALA A 182 5.00 -3.64 -12.99
N TYR A 183 5.09 -3.18 -11.74
CA TYR A 183 4.46 -1.98 -11.20
C TYR A 183 5.02 -1.73 -9.78
N PRO A 184 5.34 -0.48 -9.37
CA PRO A 184 4.87 0.79 -9.93
C PRO A 184 5.69 1.36 -11.08
N THR A 185 5.05 2.20 -11.89
CA THR A 185 5.70 2.97 -12.97
C THR A 185 5.60 4.49 -12.77
N ASN A 186 4.87 4.95 -11.75
CA ASN A 186 4.57 6.35 -11.49
C ASN A 186 4.46 6.67 -9.99
N TYR A 187 5.53 7.23 -9.42
CA TYR A 187 5.53 7.69 -8.04
C TYR A 187 4.80 9.03 -7.86
N GLY A 188 4.16 9.24 -6.71
CA GLY A 188 3.45 10.48 -6.37
C GLY A 188 2.13 10.68 -7.13
N GLN A 189 1.67 9.69 -7.90
CA GLN A 189 0.43 9.76 -8.67
C GLN A 189 -0.64 8.83 -8.11
N TRP A 190 -1.91 9.25 -8.22
CA TRP A 190 -3.06 8.41 -7.91
C TRP A 190 -3.30 7.38 -9.01
N ASN A 191 -3.52 6.13 -8.60
CA ASN A 191 -3.83 5.03 -9.48
C ASN A 191 -5.10 4.33 -8.99
N HIS A 192 -6.06 4.13 -9.90
CA HIS A 192 -7.23 3.31 -9.61
C HIS A 192 -6.84 1.84 -9.77
N LEU A 193 -6.78 1.13 -8.65
CA LEU A 193 -6.40 -0.28 -8.59
C LEU A 193 -7.65 -1.12 -8.42
N VAL A 194 -7.81 -2.14 -9.25
CA VAL A 194 -8.89 -3.12 -9.13
C VAL A 194 -8.36 -4.53 -9.27
N ALA A 195 -8.50 -5.35 -8.23
CA ALA A 195 -8.27 -6.79 -8.28
C ALA A 195 -9.61 -7.53 -8.40
N VAL A 196 -9.72 -8.44 -9.37
CA VAL A 196 -10.95 -9.21 -9.65
C VAL A 196 -10.63 -10.69 -9.60
N TYR A 197 -11.50 -11.45 -8.93
CA TYR A 197 -11.50 -12.91 -8.99
C TYR A 197 -12.89 -13.43 -9.37
N ASP A 198 -12.94 -14.39 -10.28
CA ASP A 198 -14.16 -15.08 -10.70
C ASP A 198 -13.91 -16.57 -10.93
N GLU A 199 -14.34 -17.41 -9.99
CA GLU A 199 -14.23 -18.87 -10.11
C GLU A 199 -15.03 -19.44 -11.28
N SER A 200 -16.09 -18.77 -11.74
CA SER A 200 -17.01 -19.30 -12.75
C SER A 200 -16.40 -19.34 -14.17
N LEU A 201 -15.34 -18.56 -14.40
CA LEU A 201 -14.67 -18.48 -15.69
C LEU A 201 -13.77 -19.71 -15.94
N ALA A 202 -13.69 -20.14 -17.21
CA ALA A 202 -12.80 -21.22 -17.63
C ALA A 202 -11.32 -20.80 -17.65
N SER A 203 -11.05 -19.53 -17.97
CA SER A 203 -9.72 -18.93 -18.00
C SER A 203 -9.75 -17.53 -17.37
N ASP A 204 -8.57 -17.00 -17.06
CA ASP A 204 -8.37 -15.63 -16.60
C ASP A 204 -9.18 -15.30 -15.34
N GLN A 205 -9.35 -16.26 -14.43
CA GLN A 205 -10.14 -16.10 -13.22
C GLN A 205 -9.63 -14.94 -12.35
N LEU A 206 -8.31 -14.78 -12.25
CA LEU A 206 -7.68 -13.71 -11.49
C LEU A 206 -7.21 -12.60 -12.44
N LYS A 207 -7.64 -11.36 -12.21
CA LYS A 207 -7.27 -10.20 -13.02
C LYS A 207 -6.91 -9.02 -12.13
N MET A 208 -6.03 -8.16 -12.62
CA MET A 208 -5.81 -6.84 -12.04
C MET A 208 -5.88 -5.76 -13.10
N TYR A 209 -6.49 -4.64 -12.76
CA TYR A 209 -6.61 -3.44 -13.59
C TYR A 209 -5.99 -2.25 -12.87
N ILE A 210 -5.29 -1.41 -13.63
CA ILE A 210 -4.78 -0.10 -13.20
C ILE A 210 -5.33 0.96 -14.14
N ASN A 211 -6.00 1.97 -13.60
CA ASN A 211 -6.58 3.10 -14.35
C ASN A 211 -7.44 2.61 -15.54
N GLY A 212 -8.34 1.65 -15.26
CA GLY A 212 -9.24 1.05 -16.25
C GLY A 212 -8.59 0.04 -17.21
N LYS A 213 -7.26 -0.08 -17.23
CA LYS A 213 -6.54 -0.98 -18.16
C LYS A 213 -6.13 -2.27 -17.47
N LEU A 214 -6.27 -3.39 -18.18
CA LEU A 214 -5.81 -4.70 -17.70
C LEU A 214 -4.29 -4.67 -17.51
N LEU A 215 -3.83 -4.90 -16.29
CA LEU A 215 -2.42 -5.06 -15.95
C LEU A 215 -1.97 -6.51 -16.17
N PHE A 216 -2.73 -7.46 -15.63
CA PHE A 216 -2.49 -8.89 -15.85
C PHE A 216 -3.77 -9.71 -15.74
N SER A 217 -3.76 -10.91 -16.32
CA SER A 217 -4.69 -11.98 -16.02
C SER A 217 -3.94 -13.28 -15.73
N LYS A 218 -4.57 -14.16 -14.96
CA LYS A 218 -4.04 -15.49 -14.61
C LYS A 218 -5.16 -16.51 -14.59
N SER A 219 -4.96 -17.58 -15.36
CA SER A 219 -5.81 -18.77 -15.26
C SER A 219 -5.42 -19.63 -14.07
N ASN A 220 -6.38 -20.25 -13.39
CA ASN A 220 -6.09 -21.21 -12.32
C ASN A 220 -5.34 -22.42 -12.88
N ASP A 221 -4.15 -22.68 -12.36
CA ASP A 221 -3.29 -23.82 -12.70
C ASP A 221 -2.89 -24.63 -11.46
N ILE A 222 -3.56 -24.39 -10.33
CA ILE A 222 -3.22 -25.04 -9.06
C ILE A 222 -3.74 -26.47 -9.07
N LYS A 223 -2.80 -27.41 -9.09
CA LYS A 223 -3.06 -28.85 -9.14
C LYS A 223 -2.61 -29.54 -7.86
N ASP A 224 -3.26 -30.65 -7.54
CA ASP A 224 -2.78 -31.55 -6.49
C ASP A 224 -1.60 -32.43 -6.98
N PRO A 225 -0.98 -33.24 -6.11
CA PRO A 225 0.11 -34.15 -6.52
C PRO A 225 -0.29 -35.19 -7.57
N ALA A 226 -1.59 -35.45 -7.75
CA ALA A 226 -2.12 -36.34 -8.80
C ALA A 226 -2.36 -35.61 -10.13
N GLY A 227 -2.10 -34.30 -10.20
CA GLY A 227 -2.27 -33.48 -11.40
C GLY A 227 -3.70 -32.99 -11.64
N VAL A 228 -4.61 -33.18 -10.67
CA VAL A 228 -6.01 -32.75 -10.77
C VAL A 228 -6.11 -31.26 -10.46
N LEU A 229 -6.78 -30.49 -11.33
CA LEU A 229 -7.01 -29.07 -11.10
C LEU A 229 -7.93 -28.85 -9.89
N GLN A 230 -7.51 -27.98 -8.99
CA GLN A 230 -8.19 -27.74 -7.72
C GLN A 230 -9.02 -26.46 -7.81
N LYS A 231 -10.26 -26.56 -7.34
CA LYS A 231 -11.16 -25.41 -7.27
C LYS A 231 -10.81 -24.50 -6.09
N TYR A 232 -11.26 -23.26 -6.16
CA TYR A 232 -11.13 -22.35 -5.04
C TYR A 232 -12.07 -22.79 -3.92
N GLN A 233 -11.56 -22.83 -2.71
CA GLN A 233 -12.39 -22.98 -1.53
C GLN A 233 -12.39 -21.60 -0.87
N PRO A 234 -13.56 -20.96 -0.68
CA PRO A 234 -13.60 -19.70 0.04
C PRO A 234 -13.19 -19.87 1.49
N ASN A 235 -12.73 -18.77 2.08
CA ASN A 235 -12.32 -18.76 3.46
C ASN A 235 -13.48 -19.18 4.40
N SER A 236 -13.15 -20.01 5.38
CA SER A 236 -14.09 -20.54 6.39
C SER A 236 -13.95 -19.88 7.77
N ARG A 237 -12.97 -18.98 7.94
CA ARG A 237 -12.67 -18.30 9.21
C ARG A 237 -13.21 -16.87 9.23
N ASN A 238 -13.38 -16.29 10.42
CA ASN A 238 -13.54 -14.84 10.54
C ASN A 238 -12.15 -14.20 10.43
N LEU A 239 -11.82 -13.63 9.28
CA LEU A 239 -10.50 -13.02 9.05
C LEU A 239 -10.59 -11.50 9.19
N LYS A 240 -9.55 -10.91 9.78
CA LYS A 240 -9.35 -9.46 9.81
C LYS A 240 -9.03 -8.95 8.42
N MET A 241 -9.45 -7.74 8.09
CA MET A 241 -9.04 -7.04 6.88
C MET A 241 -8.28 -5.77 7.27
N TRP A 242 -6.99 -5.72 6.95
CA TRP A 242 -6.15 -4.54 7.21
C TRP A 242 -5.61 -3.94 5.92
N ALA A 243 -5.38 -2.63 5.91
CA ALA A 243 -4.59 -1.97 4.88
C ALA A 243 -3.26 -1.47 5.42
N PHE A 244 -2.25 -1.43 4.54
CA PHE A 244 -0.86 -1.02 4.75
C PHE A 244 0.01 -1.97 5.57
N VAL A 245 -0.56 -3.05 6.12
CA VAL A 245 0.12 -4.13 6.84
C VAL A 245 -0.70 -5.42 6.71
N GLU A 246 -0.05 -6.59 6.58
CA GLU A 246 -0.73 -7.89 6.65
C GLU A 246 -1.21 -8.21 8.09
N PRO A 247 -2.45 -8.73 8.28
CA PRO A 247 -2.97 -9.07 9.61
C PRO A 247 -2.15 -10.09 10.42
N GLU A 248 -1.48 -11.05 9.79
CA GLU A 248 -0.75 -12.14 10.47
C GLU A 248 0.79 -12.01 10.38
N ASP A 249 1.35 -11.37 9.35
CA ASP A 249 2.77 -11.00 9.27
C ASP A 249 2.98 -9.48 9.20
N ASN A 250 3.02 -8.85 10.37
CA ASN A 250 3.12 -7.39 10.47
C ASN A 250 4.47 -6.79 10.02
N ASN A 251 5.43 -7.60 9.55
CA ASN A 251 6.64 -7.08 8.90
C ASN A 251 6.37 -6.67 7.44
N ARG A 252 5.25 -7.10 6.84
CA ARG A 252 4.88 -6.79 5.45
C ARG A 252 4.16 -5.45 5.32
N GLY A 253 4.76 -4.42 5.89
CA GLY A 253 4.21 -3.07 5.90
C GLY A 253 4.58 -2.28 4.65
N MET A 254 3.69 -1.37 4.26
CA MET A 254 3.98 -0.34 3.26
C MET A 254 3.45 1.03 3.69
N THR A 255 4.04 2.10 3.18
CA THR A 255 3.55 3.47 3.32
C THR A 255 2.82 3.89 2.06
N GLY A 256 1.68 4.55 2.18
CA GLY A 256 1.00 5.07 0.99
C GLY A 256 -0.26 5.82 1.34
N TYR A 257 -1.00 6.19 0.30
CA TYR A 257 -2.25 6.92 0.39
C TYR A 257 -3.40 6.08 -0.15
N ILE A 258 -4.57 6.26 0.43
CA ILE A 258 -5.79 5.51 0.08
C ILE A 258 -6.97 6.46 -0.05
N LYS A 259 -7.85 6.20 -1.02
CA LYS A 259 -9.21 6.76 -1.06
C LYS A 259 -10.15 5.84 -1.83
N LYS A 260 -11.45 5.93 -1.54
CA LYS A 260 -12.53 5.17 -2.16
C LYS A 260 -12.25 3.66 -2.17
N PHE A 261 -11.91 3.10 -1.01
CA PHE A 261 -11.78 1.66 -0.85
C PHE A 261 -13.16 1.00 -0.89
N ARG A 262 -13.30 -0.06 -1.68
CA ARG A 262 -14.56 -0.80 -1.87
C ARG A 262 -14.27 -2.29 -2.02
N LEU A 263 -15.15 -3.11 -1.45
CA LEU A 263 -15.16 -4.55 -1.66
C LEU A 263 -16.53 -4.99 -2.18
N TRP A 264 -16.53 -5.73 -3.28
CA TRP A 264 -17.73 -6.22 -3.95
C TRP A 264 -17.79 -7.75 -3.92
N SER A 265 -18.98 -8.32 -3.79
CA SER A 265 -19.24 -9.76 -3.84
C SER A 265 -19.41 -10.30 -5.27
N SER A 266 -19.27 -9.43 -6.28
CA SER A 266 -19.31 -9.74 -7.70
C SER A 266 -17.95 -9.51 -8.36
N ALA A 267 -17.72 -10.22 -9.46
CA ALA A 267 -16.60 -9.94 -10.36
C ALA A 267 -17.00 -8.84 -11.35
N LYS A 268 -16.42 -7.65 -11.22
CA LYS A 268 -16.71 -6.52 -12.11
C LYS A 268 -16.06 -6.72 -13.47
N SER A 269 -16.82 -6.44 -14.53
CA SER A 269 -16.34 -6.42 -15.91
C SER A 269 -15.43 -5.22 -16.19
N ALA A 270 -14.67 -5.27 -17.29
CA ALA A 270 -13.82 -4.14 -17.69
C ALA A 270 -14.61 -2.83 -17.90
N VAL A 271 -15.85 -2.92 -18.39
CA VAL A 271 -16.72 -1.74 -18.58
C VAL A 271 -17.18 -1.17 -17.25
N GLU A 272 -17.57 -2.01 -16.29
CA GLU A 272 -17.93 -1.55 -14.94
C GLU A 272 -16.72 -0.93 -14.23
N ILE A 273 -15.53 -1.51 -14.39
CA ILE A 273 -14.28 -0.98 -13.83
C ILE A 273 -13.98 0.42 -14.36
N ASP A 274 -14.18 0.65 -15.66
CA ASP A 274 -13.98 1.96 -16.26
C ASP A 274 -14.93 3.01 -15.65
N GLN A 275 -16.19 2.62 -15.41
CA GLN A 275 -17.17 3.47 -14.74
C GLN A 275 -16.81 3.74 -13.27
N LEU A 276 -16.32 2.73 -12.55
CA LEU A 276 -15.99 2.81 -11.12
C LEU A 276 -14.92 3.85 -10.79
N MET A 277 -14.02 4.17 -11.73
CA MET A 277 -13.01 5.24 -11.58
C MET A 277 -13.63 6.58 -11.18
N THR A 278 -14.81 6.89 -11.72
CA THR A 278 -15.50 8.18 -11.50
C THR A 278 -16.78 8.04 -10.67
N ALA A 279 -17.30 6.82 -10.51
CA ALA A 279 -18.53 6.59 -9.79
C ALA A 279 -18.44 6.93 -8.30
N GLU A 280 -19.55 7.40 -7.75
CA GLU A 280 -19.84 7.39 -6.32
C GLU A 280 -20.70 6.19 -5.99
N VAL A 281 -20.46 5.59 -4.83
CA VAL A 281 -21.31 4.51 -4.28
C VAL A 281 -22.15 5.04 -3.15
N SER A 282 -23.39 4.55 -3.08
CA SER A 282 -24.40 4.93 -2.09
C SER A 282 -24.35 4.06 -0.83
N GLY A 283 -23.81 2.84 -0.91
CA GLY A 283 -23.86 1.86 0.17
C GLY A 283 -25.06 0.90 0.08
N THR A 284 -25.95 1.10 -0.91
CA THR A 284 -27.18 0.30 -1.10
C THR A 284 -27.11 -0.68 -2.26
N GLU A 285 -25.99 -0.69 -2.98
CA GLU A 285 -25.72 -1.62 -4.07
C GLU A 285 -25.76 -3.05 -3.54
N SER A 286 -26.52 -3.93 -4.18
CA SER A 286 -26.79 -5.28 -3.67
C SER A 286 -25.56 -6.17 -3.55
N ASP A 287 -24.52 -5.87 -4.34
CA ASP A 287 -23.25 -6.59 -4.38
C ASP A 287 -22.10 -5.86 -3.68
N LEU A 288 -22.36 -4.71 -3.04
CA LEU A 288 -21.35 -4.00 -2.25
C LEU A 288 -21.29 -4.59 -0.84
N ILE A 289 -20.11 -5.11 -0.48
CA ILE A 289 -19.85 -5.64 0.86
C ILE A 289 -19.56 -4.48 1.82
N CYS A 290 -18.60 -3.62 1.47
CA CYS A 290 -18.23 -2.44 2.26
C CYS A 290 -17.61 -1.34 1.39
N ALA A 291 -17.69 -0.09 1.86
CA ALA A 291 -17.03 1.04 1.21
C ALA A 291 -16.65 2.17 2.18
N TRP A 292 -15.41 2.67 2.06
CA TRP A 292 -14.92 3.85 2.78
C TRP A 292 -14.26 4.84 1.81
N ASP A 293 -14.68 6.11 1.87
CA ASP A 293 -14.18 7.11 0.92
C ASP A 293 -12.78 7.65 1.28
N PHE A 294 -12.47 7.85 2.57
CA PHE A 294 -11.21 8.46 3.03
C PHE A 294 -10.79 9.75 2.29
N VAL A 295 -11.76 10.60 1.93
CA VAL A 295 -11.54 11.89 1.24
C VAL A 295 -11.62 13.12 2.16
N LYS A 296 -11.93 12.91 3.44
CA LYS A 296 -12.04 13.94 4.46
C LYS A 296 -11.62 13.41 5.81
N VAL A 297 -11.09 14.28 6.66
CA VAL A 297 -10.73 13.95 8.04
C VAL A 297 -12.00 13.47 8.78
N PRO A 298 -11.99 12.25 9.35
CA PRO A 298 -13.16 11.72 10.06
C PRO A 298 -13.39 12.46 11.38
N GLU A 299 -14.62 12.44 11.89
CA GLU A 299 -14.95 12.92 13.24
C GLU A 299 -14.30 12.05 14.31
N ASN A 300 -14.28 10.73 14.08
CA ASN A 300 -13.68 9.76 14.96
C ASN A 300 -12.84 8.76 14.16
N SER A 301 -11.50 8.88 14.24
CA SER A 301 -10.58 7.95 13.57
C SER A 301 -10.59 6.53 14.16
N GLN A 302 -11.19 6.34 15.33
CA GLN A 302 -11.31 5.03 16.00
C GLN A 302 -12.54 4.25 15.55
N SER A 303 -13.49 4.89 14.87
CA SER A 303 -14.71 4.24 14.38
C SER A 303 -15.31 5.06 13.23
N ILE A 304 -14.90 4.72 12.02
CA ILE A 304 -15.33 5.36 10.78
C ILE A 304 -16.36 4.44 10.12
N PRO A 305 -17.66 4.78 10.13
CA PRO A 305 -18.67 3.94 9.51
C PRO A 305 -18.41 3.82 8.01
N ASP A 306 -18.61 2.61 7.49
CA ASP A 306 -18.63 2.37 6.06
C ASP A 306 -19.97 2.83 5.46
N LYS A 307 -20.03 3.03 4.14
CA LYS A 307 -21.25 3.50 3.46
C LYS A 307 -22.42 2.51 3.55
N THR A 308 -22.16 1.22 3.76
CA THR A 308 -23.23 0.21 3.93
C THR A 308 -23.80 0.20 5.35
N ASN A 309 -23.19 0.93 6.30
CA ASN A 309 -23.50 0.94 7.73
C ASN A 309 -23.39 -0.44 8.41
N LYS A 310 -22.61 -1.37 7.83
CA LYS A 310 -22.39 -2.71 8.38
C LYS A 310 -21.06 -2.82 9.13
N PHE A 311 -20.08 -1.98 8.76
CA PHE A 311 -18.71 -2.08 9.23
C PHE A 311 -18.17 -0.72 9.69
N HIS A 312 -17.14 -0.77 10.52
CA HIS A 312 -16.41 0.41 10.95
C HIS A 312 -14.92 0.19 10.72
N ALA A 313 -14.23 1.20 10.18
CA ALA A 313 -12.79 1.23 10.06
C ALA A 313 -12.17 2.01 11.23
N LYS A 314 -10.94 1.66 11.58
CA LYS A 314 -10.11 2.36 12.56
C LYS A 314 -8.75 2.66 11.95
N ILE A 315 -8.33 3.91 11.99
CA ILE A 315 -6.97 4.31 11.62
C ILE A 315 -6.08 4.15 12.85
N VAL A 316 -5.06 3.29 12.76
CA VAL A 316 -4.17 2.93 13.86
C VAL A 316 -2.77 3.48 13.61
N GLY A 317 -2.14 4.02 14.65
CA GLY A 317 -0.74 4.41 14.62
C GLY A 317 -0.46 5.64 13.75
N GLN A 318 0.72 5.69 13.15
CA GLN A 318 1.21 6.82 12.37
C GLN A 318 0.46 6.94 11.03
N HIS A 319 -0.18 8.10 10.86
CA HIS A 319 -0.88 8.51 9.65
C HIS A 319 -0.89 10.04 9.57
N LYS A 320 -1.20 10.58 8.39
CA LYS A 320 -1.30 12.01 8.16
C LYS A 320 -2.38 12.32 7.14
N TRP A 321 -3.17 13.37 7.40
CA TRP A 321 -4.05 13.95 6.41
C TRP A 321 -3.36 15.15 5.75
N HIS A 322 -3.23 15.11 4.44
CA HIS A 322 -2.65 16.20 3.66
C HIS A 322 -3.76 17.04 3.05
N LYS A 323 -3.72 18.35 3.26
CA LYS A 323 -4.70 19.25 2.66
C LYS A 323 -4.55 19.26 1.14
N ILE A 324 -5.66 19.09 0.42
CA ILE A 324 -5.68 19.29 -1.03
C ILE A 324 -5.64 20.81 -1.28
N LYS A 325 -4.62 21.26 -2.03
CA LYS A 325 -4.48 22.66 -2.47
C LYS A 325 -5.40 22.94 -3.65
#